data_AF-A0A2U3KCD7-F1
#
_entry.id   AF-A0A2U3KCD7-F1
#
_cell.length_a   1.000
_cell.length_b   1.000
_cell.length_c   1.000
_cell.angle_alpha   90.00
_cell.angle_beta   90.00
_cell.angle_gamma   90.00
#
_symmetry.space_group_name_H-M   'P 1'
#
loop_
_entity.id
_entity.type
_entity.pdbx_description
1 polymer ?
#
loop_
_entity_poly.entity_id
_entity_poly.type
_entity_poly.pdbx_seq_one_letter_code
_entity_poly.pdbx_strand_id
1 'polypeptide(L)' 'MKIIVLIIAIVLAFYTSAGAYCKLDAPTAAQCSQEYASGVEICKAIHHDPLDSGDLAMCIGNSQDVYNKCTTGCR' A
#
# COMPACT_ATOMS: atom_id res chain seq x y z
N MET A 1 -13.70 5.42 19.07
CA MET A 1 -13.32 6.71 18.43
C MET A 1 -11.84 7.09 18.59
N LYS A 2 -11.13 6.71 19.68
CA LYS A 2 -9.71 7.09 19.89
C LYS A 2 -8.67 6.29 19.08
N ILE A 3 -9.00 5.08 18.64
CA ILE A 3 -8.08 4.19 17.90
C ILE A 3 -7.91 4.63 16.43
N ILE A 4 -8.98 5.14 15.81
CA ILE A 4 -8.99 5.55 14.39
C ILE A 4 -8.06 6.75 14.16
N VAL A 5 -8.02 7.69 15.12
CA VAL A 5 -7.13 8.86 15.07
C VAL A 5 -5.66 8.46 15.15
N LEU A 6 -5.34 7.40 15.90
CA LEU A 6 -3.98 6.90 16.04
C LEU A 6 -3.47 6.29 14.72
N ILE A 7 -4.33 5.55 14.02
CA ILE A 7 -4.00 4.94 12.72
C ILE A 7 -3.74 6.02 11.67
N ILE A 8 -4.59 7.06 11.63
CA ILE A 8 -4.43 8.17 10.68
C ILE A 8 -3.11 8.93 10.91
N ALA A 9 -2.75 9.19 12.18
CA ALA A 9 -1.49 9.87 12.51
C ALA A 9 -0.25 9.05 12.12
N ILE A 10 -0.31 7.72 12.27
CA ILE A 10 0.75 6.82 11.83
C ILE A 10 0.87 6.83 10.31
N VAL A 11 -0.25 6.72 9.58
CA VAL A 11 -0.27 6.80 8.11
C VAL A 11 0.36 8.11 7.64
N LEU A 12 0.02 9.26 8.24
CA LEU A 12 0.59 10.56 7.84
C LEU A 12 2.09 10.71 8.17
N ALA A 13 2.60 10.06 9.21
CA ALA A 13 4.03 10.15 9.58
C ALA A 13 4.95 9.42 8.60
N PHE A 14 4.44 8.44 7.85
CA PHE A 14 5.21 7.74 6.81
C PHE A 14 5.35 8.51 5.49
N TYR A 15 4.58 9.60 5.29
CA TYR A 15 4.59 10.37 4.03
C TYR A 15 5.69 11.43 3.93
N THR A 16 6.49 11.68 4.97
CA THR A 16 7.39 12.86 5.01
C THR A 16 8.85 12.60 4.67
N SER A 17 9.27 11.36 4.41
CA SER A 17 10.65 11.08 3.96
C SER A 17 10.74 11.06 2.43
N ALA A 18 10.51 12.21 1.80
CA ALA A 18 10.81 12.44 0.40
C ALA A 18 12.09 13.29 0.31
N GLY A 19 13.18 12.72 -0.22
CA GLY A 19 14.37 13.48 -0.60
C GLY A 19 15.71 12.84 -0.24
N ALA A 20 16.15 11.87 -1.05
CA ALA A 20 17.55 11.56 -1.37
C ALA A 20 17.55 10.29 -2.25
N TYR A 21 18.59 10.12 -3.07
CA TYR A 21 18.82 8.96 -3.92
C TYR A 21 18.81 7.64 -3.11
N CYS A 22 17.64 7.06 -2.87
CA CYS A 22 17.51 5.99 -1.90
C CYS A 22 17.46 4.63 -2.60
N LYS A 23 18.47 3.80 -2.31
CA LYS A 23 18.22 2.36 -2.25
C LYS A 23 17.09 2.20 -1.23
N LEU A 24 15.98 1.55 -1.59
CA LEU A 24 15.11 1.04 -0.54
C LEU A 24 15.96 0.12 0.32
N ASP A 25 16.08 0.43 1.61
CA ASP A 25 16.62 -0.51 2.56
C ASP A 25 15.77 -1.80 2.47
N ALA A 26 16.44 -2.96 2.45
CA ALA A 26 15.78 -4.26 2.40
C ALA A 26 14.57 -4.41 3.36
N PRO A 27 14.60 -3.90 4.61
CA PRO A 27 13.41 -3.89 5.48
C PRO A 27 12.24 -3.08 4.92
N THR A 28 12.47 -1.93 4.31
CA THR A 28 11.42 -1.10 3.70
C THR A 28 10.83 -1.78 2.46
N ALA A 29 11.66 -2.37 1.60
CA ALA A 29 11.18 -3.12 0.45
C ALA A 29 10.31 -4.32 0.88
N ALA A 30 10.72 -5.02 1.95
CA ALA A 30 9.96 -6.11 2.52
C ALA A 30 8.62 -5.64 3.13
N GLN A 31 8.58 -4.47 3.77
CA GLN A 31 7.34 -3.87 4.27
C GLN A 31 6.40 -3.47 3.13
N CYS A 32 6.89 -2.78 2.09
CA CYS A 32 6.10 -2.45 0.90
C CYS A 32 5.50 -3.72 0.26
N SER A 33 6.31 -4.78 0.14
CA SER A 33 5.86 -6.06 -0.43
C SER A 33 4.81 -6.76 0.44
N GLN A 34 4.93 -6.68 1.78
CA GLN A 34 3.93 -7.24 2.70
C GLN A 34 2.61 -6.47 2.63
N GLU A 35 2.67 -5.13 2.58
CA GLU A 35 1.47 -4.30 2.44
C GLU A 35 0.77 -4.54 1.11
N TYR A 36 1.51 -4.69 0.02
CA TYR A 36 0.96 -5.08 -1.28
C TYR A 36 0.25 -6.44 -1.22
N ALA A 37 0.92 -7.46 -0.68
CA ALA A 37 0.35 -8.80 -0.54
C ALA A 37 -0.94 -8.78 0.30
N SER A 38 -0.92 -8.07 1.43
CA SER A 38 -2.10 -7.87 2.28
C SER A 38 -3.22 -7.14 1.53
N GLY A 39 -2.90 -6.08 0.79
CA GLY A 39 -3.85 -5.34 -0.04
C GLY A 39 -4.54 -6.21 -1.10
N VAL A 40 -3.78 -7.07 -1.79
CA VAL A 40 -4.33 -8.03 -2.76
C VAL A 40 -5.30 -9.01 -2.10
N GLU A 41 -4.96 -9.56 -0.94
CA GLU A 41 -5.85 -10.49 -0.23
C GLU A 41 -7.14 -9.80 0.26
N ILE A 42 -7.04 -8.54 0.71
CA ILE A 42 -8.21 -7.72 1.04
C ILE A 42 -9.08 -7.47 -0.20
N CYS A 43 -8.49 -7.09 -1.34
CA CYS A 43 -9.23 -6.88 -2.57
C CYS A 43 -9.99 -8.14 -3.01
N LYS A 44 -9.37 -9.32 -2.91
CA LYS A 44 -10.04 -10.61 -3.21
C LYS A 44 -11.15 -10.93 -2.23
N ALA A 45 -10.99 -10.61 -0.94
CA ALA A 45 -12.01 -10.86 0.06
C ALA A 45 -13.25 -9.98 -0.16
N ILE A 46 -13.05 -8.71 -0.55
CA ILE A 46 -14.12 -7.75 -0.80
C ILE A 46 -14.80 -8.01 -2.15
N HIS A 47 -14.03 -8.27 -3.21
CA HIS A 47 -14.51 -8.52 -4.57
C HIS A 47 -14.39 -10.01 -4.95
N HIS A 48 -15.05 -10.88 -4.18
CA HIS A 48 -15.05 -12.32 -4.41
C HIS A 48 -16.10 -12.78 -5.43
N ASP A 49 -17.01 -11.88 -5.84
CA ASP A 49 -18.00 -12.15 -6.88
C ASP A 49 -17.35 -12.05 -8.28
N PRO A 50 -17.53 -13.04 -9.17
CA PRO A 50 -17.05 -12.98 -10.55
C PRO A 50 -17.54 -11.75 -11.34
N LEU A 51 -18.70 -11.20 -11.00
CA LEU A 51 -19.26 -9.99 -11.63
C LEU A 51 -18.48 -8.73 -11.26
N ASP A 52 -17.76 -8.73 -10.14
CA ASP A 52 -16.95 -7.60 -9.66
C ASP A 52 -15.51 -7.65 -10.20
N SER A 53 -15.24 -8.44 -11.23
CA SER A 53 -13.89 -8.62 -11.79
C SER A 53 -13.20 -7.31 -12.21
N GLY A 54 -13.95 -6.30 -12.65
CA GLY A 54 -13.44 -4.97 -12.96
C GLY A 54 -13.00 -4.20 -11.70
N ASP A 55 -13.80 -4.26 -10.64
CA ASP A 55 -13.50 -3.61 -9.37
C ASP A 55 -12.35 -4.31 -8.64
N LEU A 56 -12.26 -5.64 -8.73
CA LEU A 56 -11.12 -6.42 -8.26
C LEU A 56 -9.83 -5.98 -8.97
N ALA A 57 -9.86 -5.87 -10.31
CA ALA A 57 -8.70 -5.45 -11.09
C ALA A 57 -8.28 -4.01 -10.74
N MET A 58 -9.25 -3.10 -10.56
CA MET A 58 -8.99 -1.73 -10.12
C MET A 58 -8.41 -1.68 -8.70
N CYS A 59 -8.94 -2.47 -7.77
CA CYS A 59 -8.46 -2.54 -6.39
C CYS A 59 -7.00 -3.02 -6.34
N ILE A 60 -6.67 -4.11 -7.05
CA ILE A 60 -5.30 -4.63 -7.17
C ILE A 60 -4.38 -3.60 -7.85
N GLY A 61 -4.87 -2.91 -8.89
CA GLY A 61 -4.14 -1.84 -9.56
C GLY A 61 -3.77 -0.69 -8.61
N ASN A 62 -4.71 -0.26 -7.76
CA ASN A 62 -4.45 0.76 -6.74
C ASN A 62 -3.43 0.29 -5.70
N SER A 63 -3.50 -0.97 -5.25
CA SER A 63 -2.48 -1.54 -4.35
C SER A 63 -1.10 -1.60 -5.03
N GLN A 64 -1.03 -1.91 -6.32
CA GLN A 64 0.20 -1.88 -7.10
C GLN A 64 0.77 -0.46 -7.21
N ASP A 65 -0.07 0.55 -7.40
CA ASP A 65 0.36 1.94 -7.43
C ASP A 65 0.91 2.41 -6.08
N VAL A 66 0.33 1.97 -4.97
CA VAL A 66 0.87 2.22 -3.62
C VAL A 66 2.21 1.53 -3.44
N TYR A 67 2.34 0.26 -3.85
CA TYR A 67 3.62 -0.46 -3.82
C TYR A 67 4.68 0.25 -4.65
N ASN A 68 4.33 0.67 -5.87
CA ASN A 68 5.23 1.43 -6.74
C ASN A 68 5.62 2.73 -6.05
N LYS A 69 4.70 3.50 -5.47
CA LYS A 69 5.05 4.72 -4.72
C LYS A 69 5.94 4.42 -3.50
N CYS A 70 5.70 3.34 -2.78
CA CYS A 70 6.51 2.89 -1.65
C CYS A 70 7.94 2.52 -2.09
N THR A 71 8.08 1.83 -3.23
CA THR A 71 9.36 1.37 -3.81
C THR A 71 10.04 2.37 -4.73
N THR A 72 9.35 3.43 -5.15
CA THR A 72 9.87 4.49 -6.01
C THR A 72 9.85 5.86 -5.33
N GLY A 73 9.47 5.93 -4.04
CA GLY A 73 9.47 7.14 -3.19
C GLY A 73 10.87 7.72 -2.95
N CYS A 74 11.87 7.13 -3.56
CA CYS A 74 13.22 7.62 -3.75
C CYS A 74 13.28 8.43 -5.06
N ARG A 75 12.59 9.56 -5.12
CA ARG A 75 12.70 10.54 -6.21
C ARG A 75 13.15 11.89 -5.68
#